data_AF-A0A1Z9DR58-F1
#
_entry.id   AF-A0A1Z9DR58-F1
#
_cell.length_a   1.000
_cell.length_b   1.000
_cell.length_c   1.000
_cell.angle_alpha   90.00
_cell.angle_beta   90.00
_cell.angle_gamma   90.00
#
_symmetry.space_group_name_H-M   'P 1'
#
loop_
_entity.id
_entity.type
_entity.pdbx_description
1 polymer ?
#
loop_
_entity_poly.entity_id
_entity_poly.type
_entity_poly.pdbx_seq_one_letter_code
_entity_poly.pdbx_strand_id
1 'polypeptide(L)'
;MDRATFKSARRAILRTLVLSTVSLLIACTPTWQQPVPEDEVDLLSDSKTLTRDGVTVTVAVPSAEQALLLFGTDLYKARVQPVWVRVENQSEQDLTLMRSAIDDAYVSPAEAAYLRHAGSKETKRAMDIFFQESEFKNPIESGATVSGYVFTNLEEGYKNINIDLLGDDQLLNFGLAIKIPGLNTDVEYVDLDNLYTTNEDIDDVGAFQARLRAEPCCTANKKNTAEGDPLNIVFVGSRSAIFTALIRRGWHATEVNHMRSAMKTTRSFFFGSQYLYSPISPLYLYGRSQDLGLQKARHSISRRNHMRLWRAPYDFQGQEVYIGQISRDIGVKFQKQTITTHAIDPYVDHARDSLADDLAYSQGLSGIGYISGSRRSSEEETYFNLTPDPYYSDGYRAVFFFSETPVSLTEIDQLLWLPEWHPALMPQNDSQQ
;
A
#
# COMPACT_ATOMS: atom_id res chain seq x y z
N MET A 1 74.49 -8.80 25.36
CA MET A 1 74.22 -8.81 23.91
C MET A 1 73.10 -9.80 23.61
N ASP A 2 71.94 -9.42 23.13
CA ASP A 2 71.29 -8.11 23.22
C ASP A 2 69.81 -8.30 22.96
N ARG A 3 68.97 -7.77 23.86
CA ARG A 3 67.50 -7.72 23.73
C ARG A 3 67.03 -6.94 22.49
N ALA A 4 67.96 -6.38 21.71
CA ALA A 4 67.72 -5.59 20.52
C ALA A 4 67.33 -6.43 19.29
N THR A 5 67.85 -7.66 19.13
CA THR A 5 67.58 -8.48 17.92
C THR A 5 66.16 -9.08 17.90
N PHE A 6 65.59 -9.41 19.07
CA PHE A 6 64.23 -9.95 19.16
C PHE A 6 63.11 -8.93 18.87
N LYS A 7 63.36 -7.62 19.09
CA LYS A 7 62.37 -6.57 18.80
C LYS A 7 62.27 -6.25 17.30
N SER A 8 63.32 -6.49 16.53
CA SER A 8 63.36 -6.28 15.08
C SER A 8 62.50 -7.31 14.32
N ALA A 9 62.68 -8.60 14.64
CA ALA A 9 61.94 -9.69 13.98
C ALA A 9 60.42 -9.63 14.26
N ARG A 10 60.00 -9.26 15.48
CA ARG A 10 58.58 -9.07 15.82
C ARG A 10 57.94 -7.89 15.08
N ARG A 11 58.68 -6.80 14.82
CA ARG A 11 58.15 -5.64 14.07
C ARG A 11 58.02 -5.94 12.57
N ALA A 12 58.91 -6.76 12.02
CA ALA A 12 58.81 -7.21 10.63
C ALA A 12 57.59 -8.14 10.43
N ILE A 13 57.43 -9.15 11.30
CA ILE A 13 56.29 -10.10 11.22
C ILE A 13 54.95 -9.39 11.46
N LEU A 14 54.88 -8.43 12.39
CA LEU A 14 53.65 -7.65 12.63
C LEU A 14 53.31 -6.71 11.46
N ARG A 15 54.31 -6.17 10.74
CA ARG A 15 54.06 -5.35 9.53
C ARG A 15 53.58 -6.21 8.36
N THR A 16 54.12 -7.41 8.16
CA THR A 16 53.66 -8.32 7.11
C THR A 16 52.27 -8.88 7.42
N LEU A 17 51.94 -9.14 8.70
CA LEU A 17 50.61 -9.59 9.13
C LEU A 17 49.56 -8.46 9.02
N VAL A 18 49.93 -7.21 9.29
CA VAL A 18 49.05 -6.03 9.13
C VAL A 18 48.83 -5.68 7.64
N LEU A 19 49.85 -5.82 6.77
CA LEU A 19 49.64 -5.63 5.32
C LEU A 19 48.82 -6.75 4.67
N SER A 20 48.92 -7.99 5.17
CA SER A 20 48.10 -9.11 4.67
C SER A 20 46.67 -9.09 5.22
N THR A 21 46.43 -8.54 6.41
CA THR A 21 45.06 -8.33 6.94
C THR A 21 44.38 -7.07 6.41
N VAL A 22 45.13 -6.01 6.06
CA VAL A 22 44.56 -4.82 5.38
C VAL A 22 44.20 -5.13 3.91
N SER A 23 44.89 -6.08 3.27
CA SER A 23 44.55 -6.53 1.91
C SER A 23 43.33 -7.47 1.85
N LEU A 24 42.84 -7.95 3.00
CA LEU A 24 41.65 -8.83 3.12
C LEU A 24 40.43 -8.12 3.73
N LEU A 25 40.50 -6.80 3.94
CA LEU A 25 39.41 -5.98 4.47
C LEU A 25 38.89 -4.93 3.47
N ILE A 26 39.26 -5.03 2.19
CA ILE A 26 38.47 -4.43 1.11
C ILE A 26 37.24 -5.32 0.96
N ALA A 27 36.26 -5.14 1.84
CA ALA A 27 34.94 -5.72 1.70
C ALA A 27 34.38 -5.22 0.36
N CYS A 28 34.39 -6.12 -0.64
CA CYS A 28 33.97 -5.90 -2.01
C CYS A 28 32.54 -5.37 -2.05
N THR A 29 32.37 -4.06 -2.14
CA THR A 29 31.32 -3.55 -3.02
C THR A 29 31.83 -3.81 -4.43
N PRO A 30 31.14 -4.66 -5.23
CA PRO A 30 31.58 -4.85 -6.61
C PRO A 30 31.59 -3.48 -7.28
N THR A 31 32.69 -3.18 -8.00
CA THR A 31 32.77 -2.01 -8.87
C THR A 31 31.54 -1.99 -9.79
N TRP A 32 30.99 -0.80 -10.03
CA TRP A 32 29.83 -0.62 -10.92
C TRP A 32 30.09 -1.34 -12.26
N GLN A 33 29.14 -2.20 -12.62
CA GLN A 33 29.20 -3.00 -13.84
C GLN A 33 28.53 -2.23 -14.97
N GLN A 34 28.92 -2.53 -16.22
CA GLN A 34 28.23 -1.95 -17.36
C GLN A 34 26.77 -2.43 -17.39
N PRO A 35 25.80 -1.51 -17.44
CA PRO A 35 24.39 -1.85 -17.60
C PRO A 35 24.12 -2.67 -18.87
N VAL A 36 23.16 -3.58 -18.77
CA VAL A 36 22.60 -4.30 -19.92
C VAL A 36 21.58 -3.39 -20.60
N PRO A 37 21.54 -3.33 -21.96
CA PRO A 37 20.52 -2.59 -22.69
C PRO A 37 19.09 -3.00 -22.29
N GLU A 38 18.18 -2.02 -22.25
CA GLU A 38 16.80 -2.25 -21.79
C GLU A 38 16.04 -3.26 -22.67
N ASP A 39 16.31 -3.29 -23.97
CA ASP A 39 15.70 -4.21 -24.93
C ASP A 39 16.14 -5.67 -24.77
N GLU A 40 17.23 -5.91 -24.03
CA GLU A 40 17.69 -7.25 -23.66
C GLU A 40 17.09 -7.75 -22.33
N VAL A 41 16.34 -6.91 -21.61
CA VAL A 41 15.69 -7.26 -20.34
C VAL A 41 14.17 -7.24 -20.53
N ASP A 42 13.52 -8.37 -20.27
CA ASP A 42 12.06 -8.48 -20.39
C ASP A 42 11.34 -7.73 -19.24
N LEU A 43 11.19 -6.41 -19.39
CA LEU A 43 10.48 -5.55 -18.43
C LEU A 43 8.98 -5.51 -18.66
N LEU A 44 8.54 -5.70 -19.90
CA LEU A 44 7.17 -5.40 -20.30
C LEU A 44 6.20 -6.55 -20.03
N SER A 45 6.69 -7.77 -19.83
CA SER A 45 5.85 -8.94 -19.55
C SER A 45 4.94 -8.79 -18.33
N ASP A 46 5.39 -8.06 -17.31
CA ASP A 46 4.63 -7.76 -16.08
C ASP A 46 4.15 -6.29 -16.01
N SER A 47 4.18 -5.56 -17.13
CA SER A 47 3.74 -4.17 -17.17
C SER A 47 2.21 -4.03 -17.05
N LYS A 48 1.76 -2.89 -16.52
CA LYS A 48 0.34 -2.52 -16.51
C LYS A 48 0.12 -1.26 -17.33
N THR A 49 -0.93 -1.27 -18.14
CA THR A 49 -1.31 -0.14 -19.00
C THR A 49 -2.71 0.31 -18.69
N LEU A 50 -2.89 1.63 -18.54
CA LEU A 50 -4.18 2.29 -18.40
C LEU A 50 -4.28 3.42 -19.42
N THR A 51 -5.50 3.71 -19.89
CA THR A 51 -5.76 4.81 -20.83
C THR A 51 -6.93 5.63 -20.33
N ARG A 52 -6.79 6.95 -20.36
CA ARG A 52 -7.85 7.91 -19.99
C ARG A 52 -7.65 9.20 -20.76
N ASP A 53 -8.73 9.76 -21.28
CA ASP A 53 -8.77 11.09 -21.92
C ASP A 53 -7.65 11.33 -22.95
N GLY A 54 -7.39 10.33 -23.81
CA GLY A 54 -6.36 10.39 -24.84
C GLY A 54 -4.94 10.19 -24.33
N VAL A 55 -4.74 9.81 -23.06
CA VAL A 55 -3.42 9.56 -22.48
C VAL A 55 -3.31 8.09 -22.07
N THR A 56 -2.28 7.42 -22.56
CA THR A 56 -1.96 6.04 -22.20
C THR A 56 -0.71 6.01 -21.33
N VAL A 57 -0.82 5.36 -20.17
CA VAL A 57 0.26 5.20 -19.21
C VAL A 57 0.56 3.72 -19.07
N THR A 58 1.81 3.34 -19.33
CA THR A 58 2.35 2.01 -19.08
C THR A 58 3.40 2.07 -18.00
N VAL A 59 3.32 1.17 -17.03
CA VAL A 59 4.26 1.10 -15.90
C VAL A 59 4.79 -0.32 -15.73
N ALA A 60 6.08 -0.44 -15.46
CA ALA A 60 6.75 -1.68 -15.09
C ALA A 60 7.67 -1.47 -13.88
N VAL A 61 7.81 -2.49 -13.04
CA VAL A 61 8.71 -2.47 -11.89
C VAL A 61 9.72 -3.61 -12.05
N PRO A 62 10.98 -3.32 -12.37
CA PRO A 62 12.01 -4.35 -12.50
C PRO A 62 12.18 -5.10 -11.17
N SER A 63 12.25 -6.43 -11.21
CA SER A 63 12.66 -7.26 -10.08
C SER A 63 14.08 -6.91 -9.61
N ALA A 64 14.50 -7.40 -8.44
CA ALA A 64 15.86 -7.16 -7.95
C ALA A 64 16.94 -7.65 -8.94
N GLU A 65 16.69 -8.77 -9.63
CA GLU A 65 17.60 -9.31 -10.64
C GLU A 65 17.61 -8.45 -11.92
N GLN A 66 16.45 -8.04 -12.41
CA GLN A 66 16.35 -7.15 -13.57
C GLN A 66 16.98 -5.78 -13.28
N ALA A 67 16.72 -5.20 -12.11
CA ALA A 67 17.33 -3.94 -11.69
C ALA A 67 18.86 -4.04 -11.61
N LEU A 68 19.40 -5.17 -11.15
CA LEU A 68 20.85 -5.40 -11.15
C LEU A 68 21.43 -5.37 -12.57
N LEU A 69 20.75 -6.01 -13.53
CA LEU A 69 21.16 -6.01 -14.94
C LEU A 69 21.06 -4.61 -15.57
N LEU A 70 19.91 -3.94 -15.38
CA LEU A 70 19.61 -2.63 -15.97
C LEU A 70 20.45 -1.49 -15.41
N PHE A 71 20.91 -1.58 -14.16
CA PHE A 71 21.65 -0.50 -13.52
C PHE A 71 23.11 -0.86 -13.19
N GLY A 72 23.52 -2.11 -13.43
CA GLY A 72 24.87 -2.58 -13.11
C GLY A 72 25.20 -2.56 -11.61
N THR A 73 24.19 -2.44 -10.75
CA THR A 73 24.32 -2.39 -9.29
C THR A 73 23.02 -2.81 -8.60
N ASP A 74 23.15 -3.30 -7.36
CA ASP A 74 22.03 -3.78 -6.55
C ASP A 74 21.35 -2.62 -5.80
N LEU A 75 20.35 -2.00 -6.46
CA LEU A 75 19.55 -0.91 -5.92
C LEU A 75 18.65 -1.34 -4.75
N TYR A 76 18.12 -2.57 -4.80
CA TYR A 76 17.23 -3.11 -3.76
C TYR A 76 17.95 -3.24 -2.42
N LYS A 77 19.25 -3.59 -2.41
CA LYS A 77 20.08 -3.57 -1.19
C LYS A 77 20.29 -2.17 -0.61
N ALA A 78 20.14 -1.11 -1.41
CA ALA A 78 20.09 0.27 -0.94
C ALA A 78 18.66 0.77 -0.64
N ARG A 79 17.66 -0.11 -0.70
CA ARG A 79 16.23 0.21 -0.55
C ARG A 79 15.69 1.20 -1.59
N VAL A 80 16.33 1.22 -2.76
CA VAL A 80 15.86 1.97 -3.92
C VAL A 80 15.22 0.98 -4.89
N GLN A 81 14.02 1.30 -5.34
CA GLN A 81 13.26 0.56 -6.33
C GLN A 81 12.98 1.45 -7.54
N PRO A 82 13.56 1.15 -8.72
CA PRO A 82 13.23 1.88 -9.93
C PRO A 82 11.82 1.51 -10.41
N VAL A 83 11.07 2.50 -10.89
CA VAL A 83 9.79 2.33 -11.56
C VAL A 83 9.95 2.87 -12.98
N TRP A 84 9.78 2.00 -13.97
CA TRP A 84 9.77 2.41 -15.38
C TRP A 84 8.38 2.91 -15.74
N VAL A 85 8.31 4.10 -16.33
CA VAL A 85 7.07 4.75 -16.74
C VAL A 85 7.18 5.13 -18.20
N ARG A 86 6.14 4.85 -18.97
CA ARG A 86 5.93 5.35 -20.34
C ARG A 86 4.58 6.04 -20.41
N VAL A 87 4.58 7.25 -20.97
CA VAL A 87 3.38 8.06 -21.20
C VAL A 87 3.28 8.37 -22.68
N GLU A 88 2.16 7.99 -23.29
CA GLU A 88 1.78 8.36 -24.65
C GLU A 88 0.69 9.43 -24.53
N ASN A 89 1.02 10.66 -24.89
CA ASN A 89 0.12 11.80 -24.75
C ASN A 89 -0.55 12.11 -26.10
N GLN A 90 -1.78 11.66 -26.32
CA GLN A 90 -2.60 12.02 -27.48
C GLN A 90 -3.65 13.09 -27.13
N SER A 91 -3.53 13.72 -25.96
CA SER A 91 -4.36 14.87 -25.58
C SER A 91 -3.89 16.16 -26.27
N GLU A 92 -4.68 17.22 -26.17
CA GLU A 92 -4.37 18.52 -26.78
C GLU A 92 -3.42 19.39 -25.92
N GLN A 93 -2.95 18.90 -24.77
CA GLN A 93 -2.14 19.67 -23.83
C GLN A 93 -0.82 18.99 -23.52
N ASP A 94 0.19 19.81 -23.20
CA ASP A 94 1.44 19.32 -22.62
C ASP A 94 1.18 18.87 -21.19
N LEU A 95 1.80 17.76 -20.80
CA LEU A 95 1.63 17.17 -19.47
C LEU A 95 2.93 17.15 -18.70
N THR A 96 2.83 17.30 -17.38
CA THR A 96 3.95 17.14 -16.46
C THR A 96 3.67 16.01 -15.48
N LEU A 97 4.55 15.01 -15.45
CA LEU A 97 4.51 13.96 -14.42
C LEU A 97 4.92 14.54 -13.07
N MET A 98 4.03 14.45 -12.09
CA MET A 98 4.30 14.81 -10.70
C MET A 98 5.00 13.65 -9.99
N ARG A 99 6.34 13.69 -9.94
CA ARG A 99 7.16 12.61 -9.34
C ARG A 99 6.78 12.28 -7.89
N SER A 100 6.38 13.28 -7.12
CA SER A 100 5.96 13.09 -5.72
C SER A 100 4.64 12.32 -5.55
N ALA A 101 3.85 12.16 -6.62
CA ALA A 101 2.66 11.31 -6.59
C ALA A 101 3.04 9.81 -6.60
N ILE A 102 4.15 9.48 -7.25
CA ILE A 102 4.67 8.10 -7.33
C ILE A 102 5.23 7.69 -5.97
N ASP A 103 6.03 8.55 -5.36
CA ASP A 103 6.63 8.34 -4.05
C ASP A 103 6.87 9.71 -3.38
N ASP A 104 6.28 9.94 -2.22
CA ASP A 104 6.39 11.20 -1.48
C ASP A 104 7.80 11.42 -0.90
N ALA A 105 8.56 10.34 -0.75
CA ALA A 105 9.97 10.31 -0.40
C ALA A 105 10.84 9.99 -1.63
N TYR A 106 10.51 10.59 -2.78
CA TYR A 106 11.24 10.47 -4.06
C TYR A 106 12.76 10.50 -3.89
N VAL A 107 13.42 9.54 -4.55
CA VAL A 107 14.87 9.41 -4.60
C VAL A 107 15.37 10.02 -5.90
N SER A 108 16.26 11.00 -5.83
CA SER A 108 16.83 11.57 -7.05
C SER A 108 17.78 10.59 -7.76
N PRO A 109 17.97 10.68 -9.09
CA PRO A 109 18.94 9.82 -9.79
C PRO A 109 20.35 9.90 -9.22
N ALA A 110 20.78 11.10 -8.82
CA ALA A 110 22.08 11.31 -8.18
C ALA A 110 22.16 10.63 -6.80
N GLU A 111 21.08 10.64 -6.03
CA GLU A 111 21.01 9.95 -4.73
C GLU A 111 21.02 8.43 -4.92
N ALA A 112 20.23 7.90 -5.84
CA ALA A 112 20.21 6.48 -6.20
C ALA A 112 21.60 5.99 -6.62
N ALA A 113 22.32 6.77 -7.43
CA ALA A 113 23.69 6.49 -7.80
C ALA A 113 24.63 6.54 -6.58
N TYR A 114 24.57 7.63 -5.79
CA TYR A 114 25.44 7.87 -4.63
C TYR A 114 25.39 6.73 -3.60
N LEU A 115 24.20 6.21 -3.30
CA LEU A 115 24.00 5.10 -2.36
C LEU A 115 24.76 3.82 -2.75
N ARG A 116 25.16 3.71 -4.02
CA ARG A 116 25.82 2.55 -4.61
C ARG A 116 27.20 2.85 -5.21
N HIS A 117 27.74 4.06 -5.00
CA HIS A 117 29.06 4.45 -5.50
C HIS A 117 30.17 3.50 -5.04
N ALA A 118 30.87 2.92 -6.00
CA ALA A 118 32.06 2.09 -5.78
C ALA A 118 33.11 2.36 -6.88
N GLY A 119 34.38 2.09 -6.60
CA GLY A 119 35.47 2.24 -7.58
C GLY A 119 36.03 3.66 -7.71
N SER A 120 36.59 3.95 -8.89
CA SER A 120 37.31 5.20 -9.20
C SER A 120 36.41 6.43 -9.29
N LYS A 121 36.98 7.63 -9.33
CA LYS A 121 36.22 8.88 -9.52
C LYS A 121 35.54 8.91 -10.90
N GLU A 122 36.22 8.37 -11.90
CA GLU A 122 35.75 8.27 -13.28
C GLU A 122 34.56 7.30 -13.37
N THR A 123 34.64 6.15 -12.68
CA THR A 123 33.54 5.18 -12.58
C THR A 123 32.31 5.79 -11.93
N LYS A 124 32.47 6.49 -10.80
CA LYS A 124 31.36 7.16 -10.10
C LYS A 124 30.71 8.22 -10.98
N ARG A 125 31.50 9.02 -11.69
CA ARG A 125 30.99 10.02 -12.64
C ARG A 125 30.21 9.39 -13.79
N ALA A 126 30.71 8.27 -14.35
CA ALA A 126 30.00 7.56 -15.41
C ALA A 126 28.66 7.00 -14.92
N MET A 127 28.62 6.47 -13.70
CA MET A 127 27.39 6.04 -13.03
C MET A 127 26.41 7.20 -12.82
N ASP A 128 26.87 8.35 -12.32
CA ASP A 128 26.02 9.53 -12.12
C ASP A 128 25.36 9.98 -13.43
N ILE A 129 26.11 9.99 -14.54
CA ILE A 129 25.58 10.34 -15.87
C ILE A 129 24.52 9.33 -16.31
N PHE A 130 24.81 8.03 -16.20
CA PHE A 130 23.88 6.97 -16.58
C PHE A 130 22.54 7.06 -15.81
N PHE A 131 22.60 7.26 -14.48
CA PHE A 131 21.38 7.43 -13.68
C PHE A 131 20.61 8.69 -14.08
N GLN A 132 21.29 9.79 -14.38
CA GLN A 132 20.64 11.01 -14.84
C GLN A 132 19.99 10.87 -16.23
N GLU A 133 20.61 10.14 -17.14
CA GLU A 133 20.09 9.90 -18.50
C GLU A 133 18.90 8.93 -18.51
N SER A 134 18.88 7.96 -17.59
CA SER A 134 17.78 6.99 -17.45
C SER A 134 16.50 7.57 -16.82
N GLU A 135 16.58 8.72 -16.15
CA GLU A 135 15.42 9.32 -15.48
C GLU A 135 14.31 9.74 -16.47
N PHE A 136 13.05 9.55 -16.09
CA PHE A 136 11.90 10.12 -16.79
C PHE A 136 12.00 11.67 -16.90
N LYS A 137 11.86 12.19 -18.12
CA LYS A 137 12.01 13.62 -18.43
C LYS A 137 10.66 14.28 -18.70
N ASN A 138 10.38 15.37 -18.00
CA ASN A 138 9.27 16.27 -18.33
C ASN A 138 9.76 17.37 -19.29
N PRO A 139 8.85 18.03 -20.03
CA PRO A 139 7.42 17.73 -20.15
C PRO A 139 7.14 16.55 -21.11
N ILE A 140 5.90 16.05 -21.12
CA ILE A 140 5.37 15.17 -22.16
C ILE A 140 4.53 16.05 -23.11
N GLU A 141 5.12 16.48 -24.21
CA GLU A 141 4.44 17.32 -25.20
C GLU A 141 3.21 16.62 -25.80
N SER A 142 2.22 17.39 -26.24
CA SER A 142 1.08 16.86 -27.00
C SER A 142 1.54 16.09 -28.24
N GLY A 143 1.02 14.88 -28.43
CA GLY A 143 1.41 13.96 -29.51
C GLY A 143 2.71 13.19 -29.26
N ALA A 144 3.41 13.42 -28.15
CA ALA A 144 4.68 12.76 -27.85
C ALA A 144 4.51 11.50 -26.99
N THR A 145 5.52 10.65 -27.06
CA THR A 145 5.71 9.52 -26.13
C THR A 145 7.01 9.71 -25.38
N VAL A 146 6.95 9.66 -24.06
CA VAL A 146 8.13 9.75 -23.19
C VAL A 146 8.19 8.53 -22.28
N SER A 147 9.38 7.96 -22.12
CA SER A 147 9.64 6.89 -21.17
C SER A 147 10.92 7.11 -20.37
N GLY A 148 10.98 6.55 -19.18
CA GLY A 148 12.17 6.57 -18.33
C GLY A 148 11.85 6.09 -16.91
N TYR A 149 12.84 6.17 -16.03
CA TYR A 149 12.73 5.68 -14.67
C TYR A 149 12.44 6.79 -13.67
N VAL A 150 11.63 6.47 -12.67
CA VAL A 150 11.49 7.21 -11.42
C VAL A 150 12.03 6.33 -10.31
N PHE A 151 12.99 6.82 -9.53
CA PHE A 151 13.56 6.06 -8.42
C PHE A 151 12.73 6.30 -7.16
N THR A 152 12.32 5.21 -6.53
CA THR A 152 11.38 5.19 -5.42
C THR A 152 11.94 4.39 -4.26
N ASN A 153 11.30 4.47 -3.10
CA ASN A 153 11.60 3.60 -1.96
C ASN A 153 11.08 2.20 -2.21
N LEU A 154 11.81 1.21 -1.70
CA LEU A 154 11.43 -0.19 -1.80
C LEU A 154 10.12 -0.48 -1.04
N GLU A 155 9.14 -1.02 -1.76
CA GLU A 155 7.96 -1.68 -1.19
C GLU A 155 8.12 -3.21 -1.30
N GLU A 156 7.39 -3.97 -0.47
CA GLU A 156 7.40 -5.44 -0.52
C GLU A 156 6.02 -5.97 -0.93
N GLY A 157 5.98 -7.08 -1.66
CA GLY A 157 4.75 -7.70 -2.17
C GLY A 157 4.22 -6.99 -3.42
N TYR A 158 3.76 -5.75 -3.28
CA TYR A 158 3.28 -4.90 -4.37
C TYR A 158 3.93 -3.53 -4.30
N LYS A 159 4.19 -2.95 -5.47
CA LYS A 159 4.52 -1.55 -5.63
C LYS A 159 3.24 -0.81 -6.00
N ASN A 160 2.80 0.04 -5.09
CA ASN A 160 1.69 0.96 -5.26
C ASN A 160 2.19 2.21 -6.00
N ILE A 161 1.55 2.58 -7.10
CA ILE A 161 2.03 3.64 -8.00
C ILE A 161 0.87 4.56 -8.35
N ASN A 162 1.00 5.84 -8.00
CA ASN A 162 0.12 6.87 -8.53
C ASN A 162 0.88 7.68 -9.59
N ILE A 163 0.29 7.78 -10.77
CA ILE A 163 0.75 8.66 -11.84
C ILE A 163 -0.19 9.85 -11.89
N ASP A 164 0.31 11.03 -11.53
CA ASP A 164 -0.40 12.30 -11.68
C ASP A 164 0.24 13.08 -12.82
N LEU A 165 -0.54 13.33 -13.87
CA LEU A 165 -0.16 14.13 -15.03
C LEU A 165 -0.93 15.45 -14.99
N LEU A 166 -0.19 16.52 -14.73
CA LEU A 166 -0.72 17.88 -14.65
C LEU A 166 -0.64 18.55 -16.03
N GLY A 167 -1.78 18.96 -16.56
CA GLY A 167 -1.92 19.85 -17.71
C GLY A 167 -2.29 21.28 -17.28
N ASP A 168 -2.69 22.12 -18.25
CA ASP A 168 -3.03 23.52 -18.00
C ASP A 168 -4.36 23.69 -17.23
N ASP A 169 -5.35 22.86 -17.54
CA ASP A 169 -6.69 22.90 -16.93
C ASP A 169 -7.19 21.54 -16.42
N GLN A 170 -6.36 20.50 -16.49
CA GLN A 170 -6.71 19.14 -16.09
C GLN A 170 -5.62 18.45 -15.27
N LEU A 171 -6.06 17.54 -14.40
CA LEU A 171 -5.21 16.59 -13.68
C LEU A 171 -5.69 15.18 -14.01
N LEU A 172 -4.86 14.42 -14.72
CA LEU A 172 -5.12 13.02 -15.01
C LEU A 172 -4.39 12.16 -13.98
N ASN A 173 -5.12 11.27 -13.32
CA ASN A 173 -4.57 10.41 -12.28
C ASN A 173 -4.76 8.93 -12.64
N PHE A 174 -3.71 8.13 -12.47
CA PHE A 174 -3.74 6.69 -12.69
C PHE A 174 -3.20 5.97 -11.46
N GLY A 175 -4.00 5.12 -10.83
CA GLY A 175 -3.57 4.24 -9.74
C GLY A 175 -3.29 2.83 -10.24
N LEU A 176 -2.07 2.34 -10.02
CA LEU A 176 -1.64 0.99 -10.39
C LEU A 176 -0.99 0.29 -9.19
N ALA A 177 -1.24 -1.01 -9.05
CA ALA A 177 -0.53 -1.88 -8.12
C ALA A 177 0.19 -2.97 -8.92
N ILE A 178 1.52 -2.99 -8.91
CA ILE A 178 2.33 -3.97 -9.63
C ILE A 178 2.91 -4.96 -8.63
N LYS A 179 2.72 -6.26 -8.88
CA LYS A 179 3.31 -7.30 -8.03
C LYS A 179 4.82 -7.28 -8.23
N ILE A 180 5.58 -7.31 -7.14
CA ILE A 180 7.06 -7.32 -7.22
C ILE A 180 7.52 -8.78 -7.32
N PRO A 181 8.12 -9.21 -8.45
CA PRO A 181 8.55 -10.59 -8.63
C PRO A 181 9.67 -10.98 -7.64
N GLY A 182 9.65 -12.23 -7.14
CA GLY A 182 10.70 -12.79 -6.27
C GLY A 182 10.50 -12.60 -4.75
N LEU A 183 9.51 -11.80 -4.32
CA LEU A 183 9.03 -11.81 -2.94
C LEU A 183 8.01 -12.94 -2.78
N ASN A 184 8.43 -14.05 -2.19
CA ASN A 184 7.60 -15.22 -1.90
C ASN A 184 6.49 -14.87 -0.90
N THR A 185 5.41 -14.28 -1.38
CA THR A 185 4.15 -14.25 -0.67
C THR A 185 3.31 -15.38 -1.30
N ASP A 186 3.22 -16.54 -0.63
CA ASP A 186 2.31 -17.65 -0.99
C ASP A 186 0.84 -17.22 -0.77
N VAL A 187 0.45 -16.10 -1.37
CA VAL A 187 -0.82 -15.40 -1.19
C VAL A 187 -1.64 -15.61 -2.45
N GLU A 188 -2.59 -16.52 -2.35
CA GLU A 188 -3.68 -16.62 -3.32
C GLU A 188 -4.61 -15.43 -3.09
N TYR A 189 -4.69 -14.54 -4.07
CA TYR A 189 -5.66 -13.44 -4.06
C TYR A 189 -7.01 -13.94 -4.60
N VAL A 190 -8.09 -13.33 -4.13
CA VAL A 190 -9.43 -13.61 -4.66
C VAL A 190 -9.53 -13.02 -6.07
N ASP A 191 -9.91 -13.86 -7.04
CA ASP A 191 -10.26 -13.41 -8.39
C ASP A 191 -11.61 -12.67 -8.32
N LEU A 192 -11.53 -11.35 -8.14
CA LEU A 192 -12.70 -10.48 -8.01
C LEU A 192 -13.55 -10.43 -9.28
N ASP A 193 -12.94 -10.63 -10.46
CA ASP A 193 -13.65 -10.57 -11.74
C ASP A 193 -14.55 -11.80 -11.96
N ASN A 194 -14.14 -12.95 -11.40
CA ASN A 194 -14.89 -14.19 -11.49
C ASN A 194 -15.53 -14.62 -10.16
N LEU A 195 -15.59 -13.74 -9.16
CA LEU A 195 -16.09 -14.07 -7.82
C LEU A 195 -17.59 -14.41 -7.83
N TYR A 196 -18.37 -13.68 -8.63
CA TYR A 196 -19.81 -13.86 -8.78
C TYR A 196 -20.17 -14.00 -10.25
N THR A 197 -21.06 -14.96 -10.57
CA THR A 197 -21.51 -15.20 -11.95
C THR A 197 -22.47 -14.11 -12.44
N THR A 198 -23.27 -13.56 -11.53
CA THR A 198 -24.22 -12.46 -11.78
C THR A 198 -24.36 -11.66 -10.50
N ASN A 199 -24.28 -10.33 -10.61
CA ASN A 199 -24.58 -9.42 -9.52
C ASN A 199 -25.95 -8.78 -9.76
N GLU A 200 -26.76 -8.68 -8.71
CA GLU A 200 -27.91 -7.77 -8.71
C GLU A 200 -27.39 -6.33 -8.76
N ASP A 201 -27.93 -5.49 -9.62
CA ASP A 201 -27.63 -4.06 -9.63
C ASP A 201 -28.82 -3.30 -9.05
N ILE A 202 -28.59 -2.58 -7.95
CA ILE A 202 -29.63 -1.85 -7.23
C ILE A 202 -29.63 -0.41 -7.74
N ASP A 203 -30.71 0.02 -8.38
CA ASP A 203 -30.83 1.40 -8.89
C ASP A 203 -31.37 2.38 -7.84
N ASP A 204 -32.32 1.94 -7.02
CA ASP A 204 -33.03 2.80 -6.06
C ASP A 204 -32.22 3.01 -4.77
N VAL A 205 -32.05 4.28 -4.39
CA VAL A 205 -31.30 4.68 -3.18
C VAL A 205 -31.97 4.12 -1.91
N GLY A 206 -33.30 4.11 -1.84
CA GLY A 206 -34.03 3.59 -0.69
C GLY A 206 -33.83 2.08 -0.50
N ALA A 207 -33.91 1.32 -1.59
CA ALA A 207 -33.61 -0.10 -1.64
C ALA A 207 -32.15 -0.41 -1.27
N PHE A 208 -31.21 0.39 -1.77
CA PHE A 208 -29.79 0.26 -1.42
C PHE A 208 -29.54 0.50 0.07
N GLN A 209 -30.09 1.57 0.63
CA GLN A 209 -30.02 1.83 2.07
C GLN A 209 -30.63 0.68 2.89
N ALA A 210 -31.77 0.12 2.44
CA ALA A 210 -32.38 -1.03 3.11
C ALA A 210 -31.49 -2.28 3.03
N ARG A 211 -30.85 -2.54 1.89
CA ARG A 211 -29.87 -3.62 1.71
C ARG A 211 -28.70 -3.45 2.67
N LEU A 212 -28.11 -2.26 2.74
CA LEU A 212 -27.00 -1.98 3.66
C LEU A 212 -27.40 -2.18 5.12
N ARG A 213 -28.58 -1.71 5.55
CA ARG A 213 -29.08 -1.94 6.93
C ARG A 213 -29.24 -3.42 7.25
N ALA A 214 -29.60 -4.25 6.26
CA ALA A 214 -29.81 -5.68 6.41
C ALA A 214 -28.52 -6.53 6.36
N GLU A 215 -27.38 -5.94 5.95
CA GLU A 215 -26.09 -6.62 6.05
C GLU A 215 -25.79 -7.06 7.49
N PRO A 216 -25.03 -8.15 7.69
CA PRO A 216 -24.56 -8.53 9.02
C PRO A 216 -23.91 -7.36 9.74
N CYS A 217 -24.14 -7.24 11.04
CA CYS A 217 -23.52 -6.18 11.84
C CYS A 217 -21.99 -6.30 11.88
N CYS A 218 -21.51 -7.54 11.75
CA CYS A 218 -20.24 -7.96 12.28
C CYS A 218 -19.67 -9.05 11.39
N THR A 219 -18.35 -9.12 11.38
CA THR A 219 -17.64 -10.27 10.85
C THR A 219 -17.90 -11.51 11.68
N ALA A 220 -17.55 -12.69 11.16
CA ALA A 220 -17.67 -13.95 11.87
C ALA A 220 -16.38 -14.76 11.84
N ASN A 221 -16.31 -15.80 12.68
CA ASN A 221 -15.31 -16.84 12.54
C ASN A 221 -15.61 -17.75 11.32
N LYS A 222 -14.65 -18.61 10.92
CA LYS A 222 -14.80 -19.52 9.77
C LYS A 222 -16.06 -20.40 9.80
N LYS A 223 -16.51 -20.79 10.99
CA LYS A 223 -17.67 -21.68 11.19
C LYS A 223 -18.99 -20.91 11.31
N ASN A 224 -18.94 -19.58 11.25
CA ASN A 224 -20.06 -18.68 11.50
C ASN A 224 -20.78 -18.96 12.85
N THR A 225 -20.01 -19.31 13.89
CA THR A 225 -20.56 -19.61 15.23
C THR A 225 -20.28 -18.53 16.28
N ALA A 226 -19.46 -17.54 15.93
CA ALA A 226 -19.11 -16.42 16.80
C ALA A 226 -18.86 -15.18 15.94
N GLU A 227 -19.33 -14.03 16.43
CA GLU A 227 -19.14 -12.73 15.84
C GLU A 227 -17.75 -12.17 16.20
N GLY A 228 -17.20 -11.35 15.30
CA GLY A 228 -15.93 -10.66 15.46
C GLY A 228 -16.11 -9.15 15.46
N ASP A 229 -15.17 -8.46 14.83
CA ASP A 229 -15.17 -7.00 14.73
C ASP A 229 -16.41 -6.50 13.93
N PRO A 230 -16.93 -5.30 14.26
CA PRO A 230 -18.11 -4.73 13.61
C PRO A 230 -17.79 -4.30 12.17
N LEU A 231 -18.71 -4.56 11.25
CA LEU A 231 -18.65 -4.06 9.88
C LEU A 231 -19.11 -2.61 9.91
N ASN A 232 -18.17 -1.68 9.79
CA ASN A 232 -18.35 -0.24 10.05
C ASN A 232 -18.04 0.66 8.85
N ILE A 233 -17.68 0.09 7.69
CA ILE A 233 -17.45 0.84 6.45
C ILE A 233 -18.07 0.14 5.23
N VAL A 234 -18.43 0.92 4.23
CA VAL A 234 -18.91 0.46 2.92
C VAL A 234 -18.25 1.32 1.84
N PHE A 235 -17.64 0.71 0.82
CA PHE A 235 -17.11 1.42 -0.34
C PHE A 235 -18.01 1.17 -1.55
N VAL A 236 -18.30 2.24 -2.31
CA VAL A 236 -19.12 2.22 -3.51
C VAL A 236 -18.38 2.97 -4.62
N GLY A 237 -18.09 2.30 -5.72
CA GLY A 237 -17.41 2.92 -6.86
C GLY A 237 -16.80 1.89 -7.79
N SER A 238 -16.21 2.35 -8.89
CA SER A 238 -15.44 1.45 -9.74
C SER A 238 -14.23 0.94 -8.96
N ARG A 239 -13.79 -0.29 -9.27
CA ARG A 239 -12.61 -0.86 -8.63
C ARG A 239 -11.41 0.08 -8.77
N SER A 240 -11.21 0.65 -9.96
CA SER A 240 -10.11 1.58 -10.20
C SER A 240 -10.21 2.82 -9.30
N ALA A 241 -11.39 3.44 -9.15
CA ALA A 241 -11.60 4.60 -8.29
C ALA A 241 -11.26 4.31 -6.81
N ILE A 242 -11.80 3.21 -6.28
CA ILE A 242 -11.59 2.80 -4.88
C ILE A 242 -10.10 2.58 -4.60
N PHE A 243 -9.43 1.76 -5.42
CA PHE A 243 -8.02 1.43 -5.20
C PHE A 243 -7.11 2.64 -5.39
N THR A 244 -7.40 3.48 -6.39
CA THR A 244 -6.67 4.72 -6.62
C THR A 244 -6.75 5.64 -5.40
N ALA A 245 -7.94 5.86 -4.84
CA ALA A 245 -8.11 6.68 -3.64
C ALA A 245 -7.32 6.13 -2.44
N LEU A 246 -7.31 4.81 -2.26
CA LEU A 246 -6.55 4.14 -1.19
C LEU A 246 -5.03 4.28 -1.38
N ILE A 247 -4.52 4.03 -2.59
CA ILE A 247 -3.09 4.11 -2.94
C ILE A 247 -2.59 5.55 -2.76
N ARG A 248 -3.36 6.57 -3.18
CA ARG A 248 -3.04 8.00 -2.96
C ARG A 248 -2.90 8.37 -1.50
N ARG A 249 -3.53 7.61 -0.61
CA ARG A 249 -3.45 7.80 0.83
C ARG A 249 -2.49 6.83 1.51
N GLY A 250 -1.66 6.09 0.77
CA GLY A 250 -0.64 5.21 1.35
C GLY A 250 -1.23 3.99 2.06
N TRP A 251 -2.40 3.50 1.60
CA TRP A 251 -2.91 2.19 2.01
C TRP A 251 -2.25 1.11 1.17
N HIS A 252 -1.61 0.15 1.84
CA HIS A 252 -0.91 -0.96 1.20
C HIS A 252 -1.72 -2.24 1.33
N ALA A 253 -1.82 -3.00 0.24
CA ALA A 253 -2.36 -4.35 0.29
C ALA A 253 -1.46 -5.24 1.17
N THR A 254 -2.08 -6.14 1.91
CA THR A 254 -1.40 -7.03 2.85
C THR A 254 -1.66 -8.47 2.47
N GLU A 255 -0.79 -9.36 2.91
CA GLU A 255 -0.95 -10.79 2.66
C GLU A 255 -2.29 -11.30 3.22
N VAL A 256 -3.18 -11.74 2.33
CA VAL A 256 -4.41 -12.46 2.69
C VAL A 256 -4.03 -13.91 2.93
N ASN A 257 -3.86 -14.30 4.18
CA ASN A 257 -3.47 -15.66 4.52
C ASN A 257 -4.62 -16.66 4.28
N HIS A 258 -4.54 -17.45 3.22
CA HIS A 258 -5.18 -18.75 3.18
C HIS A 258 -4.34 -19.74 4.00
N MET A 259 -4.93 -20.29 5.07
CA MET A 259 -4.25 -21.17 6.03
C MET A 259 -3.58 -22.38 5.35
N ARG A 260 -2.28 -22.28 5.01
CA ARG A 260 -1.38 -23.44 4.84
C ARG A 260 0.06 -23.26 5.33
N SER A 261 0.50 -22.09 5.79
CA SER A 261 1.92 -21.91 6.18
C SER A 261 2.16 -20.98 7.37
N ALA A 262 1.52 -21.24 8.51
CA ALA A 262 1.78 -20.49 9.76
C ALA A 262 3.15 -20.78 10.41
N MET A 263 4.09 -21.44 9.72
CA MET A 263 5.33 -21.97 10.33
C MET A 263 6.65 -21.42 9.75
N LYS A 264 6.62 -20.40 8.89
CA LYS A 264 7.84 -19.71 8.40
C LYS A 264 8.07 -18.31 8.99
N THR A 265 7.11 -17.77 9.73
CA THR A 265 7.13 -16.39 10.25
C THR A 265 8.21 -16.12 11.31
N THR A 266 8.85 -17.15 11.87
CA THR A 266 9.77 -16.98 13.03
C THR A 266 11.17 -16.47 12.66
N ARG A 267 11.61 -16.54 11.39
CA ARG A 267 13.01 -16.22 11.03
C ARG A 267 13.25 -14.76 10.63
N SER A 268 12.21 -14.01 10.27
CA SER A 268 12.29 -12.59 9.89
C SER A 268 12.27 -11.61 11.07
N PHE A 269 11.85 -12.07 12.27
CA PHE A 269 11.79 -11.21 13.47
C PHE A 269 13.16 -10.79 14.04
N PHE A 270 14.26 -11.47 13.68
CA PHE A 270 15.59 -11.23 14.30
C PHE A 270 16.55 -10.35 13.50
N PHE A 271 16.24 -10.01 12.23
CA PHE A 271 17.05 -9.08 11.44
C PHE A 271 16.29 -7.78 11.23
N GLY A 272 16.76 -6.71 11.88
CA GLY A 272 16.12 -5.40 11.99
C GLY A 272 15.78 -4.71 10.68
N SER A 273 14.67 -5.13 10.06
CA SER A 273 13.92 -4.39 9.04
C SER A 273 12.46 -4.34 9.47
N GLN A 274 11.84 -3.17 9.30
CA GLN A 274 10.44 -2.94 9.64
C GLN A 274 9.56 -3.80 8.71
N TYR A 275 9.17 -4.98 9.16
CA TYR A 275 8.24 -5.89 8.49
C TYR A 275 6.81 -5.31 8.44
N LEU A 276 6.56 -4.33 7.56
CA LEU A 276 5.33 -3.56 7.45
C LEU A 276 4.11 -4.36 6.92
N TYR A 277 4.32 -5.57 6.38
CA TYR A 277 3.33 -6.34 5.63
C TYR A 277 2.79 -7.57 6.36
N SER A 278 2.90 -7.62 7.70
CA SER A 278 2.49 -8.79 8.47
C SER A 278 1.00 -9.11 8.26
N PRO A 279 0.67 -10.39 7.96
CA PRO A 279 -0.68 -10.79 7.56
C PRO A 279 -1.73 -10.51 8.62
N ILE A 280 -2.92 -10.16 8.16
CA ILE A 280 -4.09 -9.90 9.00
C ILE A 280 -4.82 -11.23 9.27
N SER A 281 -5.15 -11.52 10.52
CA SER A 281 -5.95 -12.70 10.88
C SER A 281 -7.28 -12.72 10.11
N PRO A 282 -7.66 -13.87 9.54
CA PRO A 282 -8.83 -13.96 8.68
C PRO A 282 -10.12 -13.79 9.48
N LEU A 283 -10.98 -12.91 8.98
CA LEU A 283 -12.37 -12.75 9.40
C LEU A 283 -13.28 -13.15 8.24
N TYR A 284 -14.53 -13.51 8.54
CA TYR A 284 -15.42 -14.09 7.54
C TYR A 284 -16.69 -13.25 7.36
N LEU A 285 -17.07 -13.08 6.10
CA LEU A 285 -18.36 -12.54 5.64
C LEU A 285 -18.71 -13.26 4.34
N TYR A 286 -20.00 -13.45 4.06
CA TYR A 286 -20.47 -14.22 2.90
C TYR A 286 -19.89 -15.65 2.79
N GLY A 287 -19.56 -16.25 3.94
CA GLY A 287 -18.98 -17.61 4.01
C GLY A 287 -17.50 -17.72 3.59
N ARG A 288 -16.81 -16.59 3.36
CA ARG A 288 -15.42 -16.56 2.91
C ARG A 288 -14.58 -15.53 3.68
N SER A 289 -13.26 -15.69 3.61
CA SER A 289 -12.31 -14.74 4.20
C SER A 289 -12.39 -13.38 3.47
N GLN A 290 -11.80 -12.33 4.06
CA GLN A 290 -11.68 -11.03 3.39
C GLN A 290 -11.05 -11.16 2.00
N ASP A 291 -11.58 -10.43 1.03
CA ASP A 291 -11.03 -10.40 -0.34
C ASP A 291 -9.79 -9.51 -0.40
N LEU A 292 -9.80 -8.44 0.39
CA LEU A 292 -8.72 -7.48 0.50
C LEU A 292 -8.43 -7.21 1.98
N GLY A 293 -7.15 -7.26 2.33
CA GLY A 293 -6.64 -6.73 3.60
C GLY A 293 -5.71 -5.57 3.30
N LEU A 294 -5.99 -4.39 3.86
CA LEU A 294 -5.18 -3.19 3.64
C LEU A 294 -4.63 -2.68 4.97
N GLN A 295 -3.41 -2.15 4.96
CA GLN A 295 -2.79 -1.52 6.12
C GLN A 295 -2.22 -0.16 5.75
N LYS A 296 -2.33 0.78 6.68
CA LYS A 296 -1.61 2.04 6.64
C LYS A 296 -0.76 2.18 7.89
N ALA A 297 0.55 2.18 7.69
CA ALA A 297 1.51 2.35 8.76
C ALA A 297 1.49 3.79 9.27
N ARG A 298 1.69 3.99 10.58
CA ARG A 298 1.93 5.33 11.15
C ARG A 298 3.42 5.55 11.41
N HIS A 299 3.98 4.83 12.38
CA HIS A 299 5.41 4.92 12.74
C HIS A 299 6.06 3.56 13.06
N SER A 300 5.26 2.49 13.26
CA SER A 300 5.73 1.14 13.57
C SER A 300 4.63 0.11 13.32
N ILE A 301 4.99 -1.17 13.13
CA ILE A 301 4.05 -2.29 12.89
C ILE A 301 3.05 -2.46 14.06
N SER A 302 3.47 -2.11 15.28
CA SER A 302 2.64 -2.14 16.48
C SER A 302 1.55 -1.05 16.53
N ARG A 303 1.60 -0.07 15.61
CA ARG A 303 0.65 1.05 15.53
C ARG A 303 0.29 1.31 14.06
N ARG A 304 -0.76 0.63 13.61
CA ARG A 304 -1.24 0.63 12.22
C ARG A 304 -2.75 0.73 12.20
N ASN A 305 -3.29 1.34 11.15
CA ASN A 305 -4.69 1.12 10.81
C ASN A 305 -4.73 -0.11 9.90
N HIS A 306 -5.71 -0.98 10.10
CA HIS A 306 -5.96 -2.10 9.20
C HIS A 306 -7.43 -2.10 8.80
N MET A 307 -7.69 -2.44 7.54
CA MET A 307 -9.04 -2.67 7.07
C MET A 307 -9.13 -3.99 6.31
N ARG A 308 -10.32 -4.57 6.34
CA ARG A 308 -10.70 -5.75 5.58
C ARG A 308 -11.91 -5.41 4.74
N LEU A 309 -11.90 -5.81 3.48
CA LEU A 309 -13.00 -5.56 2.54
C LEU A 309 -13.48 -6.88 1.93
N TRP A 310 -14.79 -6.97 1.76
CA TRP A 310 -15.47 -8.05 1.07
C TRP A 310 -16.32 -7.45 -0.05
N ARG A 311 -16.09 -7.89 -1.29
CA ARG A 311 -16.95 -7.57 -2.43
C ARG A 311 -18.36 -8.12 -2.18
N ALA A 312 -19.36 -7.26 -2.12
CA ALA A 312 -20.74 -7.67 -1.93
C ALA A 312 -21.28 -8.41 -3.18
N PRO A 313 -22.28 -9.30 -3.05
CA PRO A 313 -22.90 -9.99 -4.19
C PRO A 313 -23.93 -9.11 -4.94
N TYR A 314 -23.73 -7.80 -4.94
CA TYR A 314 -24.59 -6.81 -5.59
C TYR A 314 -23.80 -5.53 -5.89
N ASP A 315 -24.33 -4.77 -6.83
CA ASP A 315 -23.86 -3.46 -7.28
C ASP A 315 -24.90 -2.40 -6.93
N PHE A 316 -24.47 -1.14 -7.00
CA PHE A 316 -25.34 0.01 -6.88
C PHE A 316 -25.08 0.96 -8.04
N GLN A 317 -26.06 1.11 -8.93
CA GLN A 317 -25.97 1.96 -10.12
C GLN A 317 -24.72 1.64 -10.97
N GLY A 318 -24.46 0.35 -11.18
CA GLY A 318 -23.31 -0.16 -11.91
C GLY A 318 -21.96 0.00 -11.19
N GLN A 319 -21.95 0.43 -9.93
CA GLN A 319 -20.74 0.57 -9.11
C GLN A 319 -20.56 -0.62 -8.17
N GLU A 320 -19.31 -1.07 -8.02
CA GLU A 320 -19.00 -2.15 -7.09
C GLU A 320 -19.23 -1.71 -5.64
N VAL A 321 -19.86 -2.60 -4.86
CA VAL A 321 -20.04 -2.40 -3.42
C VAL A 321 -19.10 -3.34 -2.66
N TYR A 322 -18.37 -2.79 -1.69
CA TYR A 322 -17.56 -3.54 -0.73
C TYR A 322 -18.04 -3.26 0.69
N ILE A 323 -18.34 -4.31 1.45
CA ILE A 323 -18.60 -4.22 2.88
C ILE A 323 -17.28 -4.43 3.61
N GLY A 324 -17.01 -3.62 4.64
CA GLY A 324 -15.72 -3.64 5.28
C GLY A 324 -15.74 -3.40 6.77
N GLN A 325 -14.57 -3.67 7.33
CA GLN A 325 -14.24 -3.45 8.72
C GLN A 325 -12.92 -2.70 8.79
N ILE A 326 -12.88 -1.60 9.53
CA ILE A 326 -11.66 -0.88 9.85
C ILE A 326 -11.47 -0.78 11.37
N SER A 327 -10.24 -1.00 11.82
CA SER A 327 -9.81 -0.78 13.19
C SER A 327 -8.36 -0.34 13.25
N ARG A 328 -7.93 0.03 14.44
CA ARG A 328 -6.60 0.57 14.71
C ARG A 328 -5.90 -0.26 15.78
N ASP A 329 -4.67 -0.65 15.49
CA ASP A 329 -3.76 -1.20 16.48
C ASP A 329 -3.11 -0.04 17.26
N ILE A 330 -3.21 -0.03 18.58
CA ILE A 330 -2.65 0.97 19.51
C ILE A 330 -1.44 0.45 20.29
N GLY A 331 -1.13 -0.84 20.20
CA GLY A 331 0.03 -1.40 20.88
C GLY A 331 0.19 -2.89 20.71
N VAL A 332 0.91 -3.49 21.64
CA VAL A 332 1.20 -4.92 21.68
C VAL A 332 0.71 -5.50 23.01
N LYS A 333 -0.04 -6.59 22.94
CA LYS A 333 -0.55 -7.37 24.07
C LYS A 333 0.05 -8.78 24.00
N PHE A 334 0.47 -9.30 25.15
CA PHE A 334 0.91 -10.69 25.26
C PHE A 334 -0.30 -11.56 25.61
N GLN A 335 -0.65 -12.51 24.75
CA GLN A 335 -1.66 -13.55 25.02
C GLN A 335 -1.02 -14.94 25.01
N LYS A 336 -1.55 -15.87 25.82
CA LYS A 336 -0.93 -17.19 26.05
C LYS A 336 -1.08 -18.15 24.85
N GLN A 337 -2.01 -17.91 23.93
CA GLN A 337 -2.28 -18.79 22.78
C GLN A 337 -1.62 -18.32 21.47
N THR A 338 -1.30 -17.04 21.35
CA THR A 338 -0.67 -16.40 20.18
C THR A 338 0.41 -15.48 20.74
N ILE A 339 1.68 -15.80 20.47
CA ILE A 339 2.86 -15.29 21.19
C ILE A 339 2.91 -13.75 21.30
N THR A 340 2.20 -13.01 20.43
CA THR A 340 1.95 -11.57 20.55
C THR A 340 0.68 -11.22 19.75
N THR A 341 -0.34 -10.57 20.36
CA THR A 341 -1.48 -9.97 19.63
C THR A 341 -1.40 -8.45 19.71
N HIS A 342 -1.76 -7.75 18.64
CA HIS A 342 -1.81 -6.29 18.70
C HIS A 342 -2.95 -5.86 19.64
N ALA A 343 -2.74 -4.83 20.45
CA ALA A 343 -3.82 -4.21 21.21
C ALA A 343 -4.62 -3.34 20.24
N ILE A 344 -5.91 -3.64 20.06
CA ILE A 344 -6.82 -2.89 19.19
C ILE A 344 -7.44 -1.75 20.00
N ASP A 345 -7.59 -0.57 19.39
CA ASP A 345 -8.34 0.55 19.94
C ASP A 345 -9.80 0.12 20.13
N PRO A 346 -10.33 0.12 21.35
CA PRO A 346 -11.71 -0.30 21.57
C PRO A 346 -12.70 0.67 20.88
N TYR A 347 -12.35 1.94 20.66
CA TYR A 347 -13.24 2.90 20.01
C TYR A 347 -13.09 2.87 18.49
N VAL A 348 -13.72 1.87 17.86
CA VAL A 348 -13.54 1.59 16.42
C VAL A 348 -14.04 2.70 15.51
N ASP A 349 -14.98 3.53 15.98
CA ASP A 349 -15.50 4.66 15.21
C ASP A 349 -14.43 5.73 14.98
N HIS A 350 -13.45 5.89 15.88
CA HIS A 350 -12.32 6.78 15.62
C HIS A 350 -11.50 6.33 14.41
N ALA A 351 -11.39 5.02 14.16
CA ALA A 351 -10.71 4.50 12.98
C ALA A 351 -11.54 4.76 11.70
N ARG A 352 -12.86 4.57 11.78
CA ARG A 352 -13.82 4.87 10.70
C ARG A 352 -13.80 6.35 10.32
N ASP A 353 -13.89 7.24 11.29
CA ASP A 353 -13.99 8.68 11.04
C ASP A 353 -12.63 9.23 10.59
N SER A 354 -11.51 8.72 11.13
CA SER A 354 -10.17 9.04 10.61
C SER A 354 -9.97 8.58 9.17
N LEU A 355 -10.62 7.49 8.74
CA LEU A 355 -10.58 7.05 7.35
C LEU A 355 -11.35 8.02 6.45
N ALA A 356 -12.48 8.56 6.91
CA ALA A 356 -13.21 9.59 6.18
C ALA A 356 -12.36 10.83 5.93
N ASP A 357 -11.72 11.36 6.98
CA ASP A 357 -10.79 12.48 6.86
C ASP A 357 -9.65 12.14 5.88
N ASP A 358 -9.06 10.95 6.02
CA ASP A 358 -7.93 10.53 5.18
C ASP A 358 -8.32 10.41 3.71
N LEU A 359 -9.47 9.79 3.41
CA LEU A 359 -9.97 9.61 2.05
C LEU A 359 -10.49 10.90 1.43
N ALA A 360 -10.92 11.89 2.21
CA ALA A 360 -11.26 13.21 1.68
C ALA A 360 -10.03 13.86 0.99
N TYR A 361 -8.83 13.68 1.55
CA TYR A 361 -7.57 14.13 0.93
C TYR A 361 -7.06 13.23 -0.21
N SER A 362 -7.80 12.19 -0.60
CA SER A 362 -7.43 11.36 -1.75
C SER A 362 -7.77 12.02 -3.08
N GLN A 363 -8.68 13.02 -3.07
CA GLN A 363 -9.34 13.56 -4.26
C GLN A 363 -10.16 12.52 -5.04
N GLY A 364 -10.37 11.32 -4.50
CA GLY A 364 -11.21 10.28 -5.11
C GLY A 364 -12.54 10.07 -4.41
N LEU A 365 -12.79 10.72 -3.26
CA LEU A 365 -14.06 10.61 -2.53
C LEU A 365 -15.06 11.62 -3.10
N SER A 366 -16.16 11.16 -3.69
CA SER A 366 -17.23 12.02 -4.22
C SER A 366 -18.36 12.26 -3.24
N GLY A 367 -18.56 11.36 -2.28
CA GLY A 367 -19.59 11.54 -1.26
C GLY A 367 -19.41 10.59 -0.08
N ILE A 368 -20.03 10.98 1.04
CA ILE A 368 -20.06 10.18 2.26
C ILE A 368 -21.45 10.24 2.90
N GLY A 369 -21.94 9.09 3.34
CA GLY A 369 -23.16 8.96 4.12
C GLY A 369 -22.98 8.01 5.30
N TYR A 370 -23.92 8.03 6.23
CA TYR A 370 -23.93 7.10 7.36
C TYR A 370 -25.24 6.32 7.39
N ILE A 371 -25.12 5.02 7.66
CA ILE A 371 -26.28 4.12 7.68
C ILE A 371 -26.21 3.20 8.89
N SER A 372 -27.35 2.96 9.54
CA SER A 372 -27.42 2.03 10.66
C SER A 372 -27.22 0.57 10.21
N GLY A 373 -27.03 -0.33 11.18
CA GLY A 373 -26.98 -1.78 10.97
C GLY A 373 -25.67 -2.41 11.40
N SER A 374 -24.66 -1.62 11.79
CA SER A 374 -23.51 -2.14 12.53
C SER A 374 -23.89 -2.43 13.99
N ARG A 375 -22.96 -3.00 14.77
CA ARG A 375 -23.19 -3.31 16.18
C ARG A 375 -22.96 -2.07 17.03
N ARG A 376 -24.03 -1.54 17.64
CA ARG A 376 -23.88 -0.60 18.75
C ARG A 376 -23.29 -1.34 19.95
N SER A 377 -22.27 -0.77 20.56
CA SER A 377 -21.60 -1.31 21.75
C SER A 377 -21.18 -0.16 22.65
N SER A 378 -21.60 -0.20 23.92
CA SER A 378 -21.28 0.83 24.93
C SER A 378 -20.58 0.21 26.14
N GLU A 379 -20.17 1.03 27.10
CA GLU A 379 -19.56 0.52 28.33
C GLU A 379 -20.55 -0.30 29.18
N GLU A 380 -21.85 -0.01 29.09
CA GLU A 380 -22.91 -0.75 29.77
C GLU A 380 -23.29 -2.05 29.04
N GLU A 381 -23.27 -2.02 27.70
CA GLU A 381 -23.58 -3.16 26.83
C GLU A 381 -22.40 -3.42 25.88
N THR A 382 -21.34 -4.02 26.44
CA THR A 382 -20.08 -4.24 25.74
C THR A 382 -20.06 -5.53 24.93
N TYR A 383 -19.67 -5.41 23.66
CA TYR A 383 -19.38 -6.52 22.76
C TYR A 383 -17.87 -6.73 22.59
N PHE A 384 -17.50 -7.95 22.19
CA PHE A 384 -16.10 -8.38 22.06
C PHE A 384 -15.86 -8.98 20.68
N ASN A 385 -14.64 -8.83 20.18
CA ASN A 385 -14.21 -9.49 18.96
C ASN A 385 -13.76 -10.95 19.20
N LEU A 386 -13.19 -11.59 18.17
CA LEU A 386 -12.72 -12.97 18.25
C LEU A 386 -11.42 -13.16 19.06
N THR A 387 -10.72 -12.07 19.43
CA THR A 387 -9.53 -12.07 20.32
C THR A 387 -9.85 -11.64 21.76
N PRO A 388 -11.09 -11.94 22.19
CA PRO A 388 -11.84 -11.30 23.28
C PRO A 388 -11.45 -9.88 23.70
N ASP A 389 -11.15 -8.99 22.76
CA ASP A 389 -10.95 -7.57 23.06
C ASP A 389 -12.29 -6.82 22.92
N PRO A 390 -12.64 -5.94 23.87
CA PRO A 390 -13.87 -5.16 23.78
C PRO A 390 -13.77 -4.14 22.66
N TYR A 391 -14.91 -3.79 22.06
CA TYR A 391 -15.03 -2.65 21.16
C TYR A 391 -16.28 -1.84 21.50
N TYR A 392 -16.26 -0.54 21.17
CA TYR A 392 -17.34 0.42 21.34
C TYR A 392 -17.63 1.09 20.01
N SER A 393 -18.91 1.21 19.68
CA SER A 393 -19.37 1.81 18.43
C SER A 393 -20.78 2.37 18.57
N ASP A 394 -21.06 3.43 17.82
CA ASP A 394 -22.36 4.06 17.63
C ASP A 394 -23.35 3.21 16.82
N GLY A 395 -22.88 2.12 16.18
CA GLY A 395 -23.71 1.19 15.41
C GLY A 395 -23.97 1.62 13.96
N TYR A 396 -23.27 2.65 13.47
CA TYR A 396 -23.36 3.11 12.08
C TYR A 396 -22.19 2.61 11.24
N ARG A 397 -22.45 2.51 9.92
CA ARG A 397 -21.46 2.30 8.88
C ARG A 397 -21.27 3.59 8.11
N ALA A 398 -20.03 3.99 7.86
CA ALA A 398 -19.72 5.05 6.91
C ALA A 398 -19.74 4.47 5.49
N VAL A 399 -20.45 5.12 4.58
CA VAL A 399 -20.63 4.72 3.18
C VAL A 399 -19.91 5.73 2.30
N PHE A 400 -18.82 5.29 1.66
CA PHE A 400 -17.93 6.11 0.86
C PHE A 400 -18.21 5.89 -0.62
N PHE A 401 -18.49 6.96 -1.35
CA PHE A 401 -18.66 6.95 -2.80
C PHE A 401 -17.39 7.48 -3.47
N PHE A 402 -16.88 6.74 -4.46
CA PHE A 402 -15.62 7.07 -5.13
C PHE A 402 -15.85 7.53 -6.56
N SER A 403 -15.04 8.50 -7.00
CA SER A 403 -15.01 9.03 -8.36
C SER A 403 -13.76 8.59 -9.10
N GLU A 404 -13.89 8.38 -10.42
CA GLU A 404 -12.74 8.19 -11.31
C GLU A 404 -12.01 9.49 -11.64
N THR A 405 -12.69 10.63 -11.45
CA THR A 405 -12.13 11.97 -11.66
C THR A 405 -11.81 12.64 -10.32
N PRO A 406 -10.81 13.55 -10.27
CA PRO A 406 -10.50 14.29 -9.06
C PRO A 406 -11.71 15.08 -8.53
N VAL A 407 -11.96 14.97 -7.22
CA VAL A 407 -12.98 15.71 -6.48
C VAL A 407 -12.31 16.64 -5.48
N SER A 408 -12.69 17.92 -5.44
CA SER A 408 -12.19 18.84 -4.42
C SER A 408 -12.88 18.60 -3.06
N LEU A 409 -12.21 18.94 -1.96
CA LEU A 409 -12.78 18.79 -0.61
C LEU A 409 -14.14 19.45 -0.43
N THR A 410 -14.39 20.56 -1.14
CA THR A 410 -15.64 21.33 -1.08
C THR A 410 -16.77 20.73 -1.91
N GLU A 411 -16.46 19.78 -2.80
CA GLU A 411 -17.42 19.10 -3.67
C GLU A 411 -17.82 17.71 -3.16
N ILE A 412 -17.21 17.25 -2.06
CA ILE A 412 -17.59 15.98 -1.43
C ILE A 412 -19.01 16.10 -0.90
N ASP A 413 -19.91 15.30 -1.45
CA ASP A 413 -21.31 15.31 -1.05
C ASP A 413 -21.51 14.70 0.35
N GLN A 414 -22.22 15.41 1.21
CA GLN A 414 -22.58 14.97 2.55
C GLN A 414 -24.01 14.43 2.52
N LEU A 415 -24.13 13.12 2.39
CA LEU A 415 -25.42 12.47 2.19
C LEU A 415 -26.24 12.47 3.49
N LEU A 416 -27.37 13.17 3.47
CA LEU A 416 -28.33 13.27 4.59
C LEU A 416 -29.21 12.01 4.70
N TRP A 417 -28.58 10.85 4.91
CA TRP A 417 -29.27 9.57 5.15
C TRP A 417 -29.71 9.39 6.60
N LEU A 418 -29.18 10.23 7.48
CA LEU A 418 -29.63 10.46 8.85
C LEU A 418 -30.16 11.90 8.95
N PRO A 419 -30.88 12.25 10.04
CA PRO A 419 -31.32 13.64 10.28
C PRO A 419 -30.20 14.67 10.22
N GLU A 420 -28.99 14.30 10.66
CA GLU A 420 -27.75 15.07 10.50
C GLU A 420 -26.78 14.30 9.61
N TRP A 421 -25.86 14.98 8.91
CA TRP A 421 -24.94 14.30 7.99
C TRP A 421 -23.96 13.33 8.68
N HIS A 422 -23.68 13.55 9.98
CA HIS A 422 -22.78 12.73 10.78
C HIS A 422 -23.44 12.25 12.09
N PRO A 423 -23.24 10.99 12.52
CA PRO A 423 -23.80 10.47 13.77
C PRO A 423 -23.48 11.31 15.01
N ALA A 424 -22.26 11.85 15.11
CA ALA A 424 -21.84 12.68 16.24
C ALA A 424 -22.56 14.04 16.36
N LEU A 425 -23.26 14.48 15.32
CA LEU A 425 -24.06 15.72 15.34
C LEU A 425 -25.51 15.47 15.73
N MET A 426 -25.93 14.21 15.75
CA MET A 426 -27.28 13.84 16.15
C MET A 426 -27.56 14.33 17.57
N PRO A 427 -28.76 14.88 17.84
CA PRO A 427 -29.12 15.30 19.18
C PRO A 427 -29.00 14.12 20.13
N GLN A 428 -28.24 14.29 21.22
CA GLN A 428 -28.25 13.32 22.31
C GLN A 428 -29.66 13.35 22.91
N ASN A 429 -30.43 12.28 22.74
CA ASN A 429 -31.67 12.15 23.47
C ASN A 429 -31.30 11.99 24.96
N ASP A 430 -31.50 13.06 25.75
CA ASP A 430 -31.35 13.13 27.21
C ASP A 430 -32.23 12.12 28.00
N SER A 431 -32.86 11.16 27.33
CA SER A 431 -33.82 10.22 27.92
C SER A 431 -33.24 8.86 28.32
N GLN A 432 -31.91 8.72 28.43
CA GLN A 432 -31.26 7.52 29.00
C GLN A 432 -30.01 7.89 29.83
N GLN A 433 -30.20 8.73 30.86
CA GLN A 433 -29.30 8.77 32.04
C GLN A 433 -29.92 7.99 33.19
#